data_AF-A0A7S7NK64-F1
#
_entry.id   AF-A0A7S7NK64-F1
#
_cell.length_a   1.000
_cell.length_b   1.000
_cell.length_c   1.000
_cell.angle_alpha   90.00
_cell.angle_beta   90.00
_cell.angle_gamma   90.00
#
_symmetry.space_group_name_H-M   'P 1'
#
loop_
_entity.id
_entity.type
_entity.pdbx_description
1 polymer ?
#
loop_
_entity_poly.entity_id
_entity_poly.type
_entity_poly.pdbx_seq_one_letter_code
_entity_poly.pdbx_strand_id
1 'polypeptide(L)'
;MKKSLWLTFAAGSFALGLMTAPGRGQDPKPEGQKVRFDHIVRNDFFAGLSGDREAFARAMRAAEETIKENPKHAEALVWHGAGLFSQSGQAFQSGDFQRGQEMWEQGLAEMDEAVKLRPDTAATRIPRGSAMLMASRFVPQERKAALLERAVADFSHMYDLQKDSLDKLGTHPRGELLMGLADGYDRSGEKEKSKALLAKVVSEMGESVYGKRAQKWLETGDLPAVQRNCIGCHTAGH
;
A
#
# COMPACT_ATOMS: atom_id res chain seq x y z
N MET A 1 23.51 -42.19 -54.07
CA MET A 1 23.04 -43.59 -54.08
C MET A 1 21.63 -43.65 -53.51
N LYS A 2 20.79 -44.46 -54.15
CA LYS A 2 19.32 -44.51 -54.12
C LYS A 2 18.68 -44.52 -52.73
N LYS A 3 17.60 -43.76 -52.56
CA LYS A 3 16.41 -44.20 -51.78
C LYS A 3 15.14 -43.74 -52.50
N SER A 4 14.32 -44.72 -52.85
CA SER A 4 12.99 -44.60 -53.45
C SER A 4 11.99 -44.05 -52.45
N LEU A 5 11.01 -43.26 -52.92
CA LEU A 5 9.66 -43.30 -52.37
C LEU A 5 8.65 -42.87 -53.43
N TRP A 6 7.53 -43.57 -53.42
CA TRP A 6 6.52 -43.68 -54.46
C TRP A 6 5.61 -42.44 -54.58
N LEU A 7 5.32 -42.07 -55.83
CA LEU A 7 4.09 -41.38 -56.26
C LEU A 7 2.89 -42.33 -56.06
N THR A 8 1.64 -41.94 -55.84
CA THR A 8 0.81 -40.91 -56.52
C THR A 8 -0.55 -40.90 -55.78
N PHE A 9 -1.27 -39.78 -55.74
CA PHE A 9 -2.61 -39.71 -56.35
C PHE A 9 -3.09 -38.26 -56.49
N ALA A 10 -3.57 -37.96 -57.68
CA ALA A 10 -4.11 -36.69 -58.16
C ALA A 10 -5.45 -36.37 -57.49
N ALA A 11 -5.64 -35.11 -57.09
CA ALA A 11 -6.46 -34.10 -57.78
C ALA A 11 -7.98 -34.32 -57.66
N GLY A 12 -8.60 -33.41 -56.89
CA GLY A 12 -10.03 -33.22 -56.80
C GLY A 12 -10.31 -31.85 -56.19
N SER A 13 -10.32 -30.82 -57.04
CA SER A 13 -10.73 -29.47 -56.67
C SER A 13 -12.26 -29.39 -56.64
N PHE A 14 -12.81 -28.99 -55.50
CA PHE A 14 -14.09 -28.29 -55.43
C PHE A 14 -13.95 -27.14 -54.45
N ALA A 15 -14.05 -25.92 -54.97
CA ALA A 15 -14.10 -24.69 -54.20
C ALA A 15 -15.51 -24.54 -53.61
N LEU A 16 -15.60 -24.39 -52.29
CA LEU A 16 -16.73 -23.75 -51.62
C LEU A 16 -16.17 -22.75 -50.62
N GLY A 17 -16.60 -21.49 -50.75
CA GLY A 17 -16.09 -20.36 -49.99
C GLY A 17 -16.30 -20.52 -48.50
N LEU A 18 -15.19 -20.45 -47.76
CA LEU A 18 -15.22 -20.12 -46.34
C LEU A 18 -15.32 -18.60 -46.22
N MET A 19 -16.43 -18.14 -45.65
CA MET A 19 -16.48 -16.83 -45.01
C MET A 19 -15.42 -16.83 -43.90
N THR A 20 -14.28 -16.21 -44.16
CA THR A 20 -13.31 -15.85 -43.13
C THR A 20 -13.99 -14.83 -42.23
N ALA A 21 -14.36 -15.27 -41.03
CA ALA A 21 -14.66 -14.37 -39.93
C ALA A 21 -13.50 -13.36 -39.80
N PRO A 22 -13.77 -12.07 -39.56
CA PRO A 22 -12.70 -11.14 -39.24
C PRO A 22 -11.97 -11.70 -38.02
N GLY A 23 -10.68 -11.96 -38.20
CA GLY A 23 -9.81 -12.37 -37.11
C GLY A 23 -10.02 -11.43 -35.95
N ARG A 24 -10.27 -11.99 -34.76
CA ARG A 24 -10.19 -11.24 -33.51
C ARG A 24 -8.94 -10.40 -33.60
N GLY A 25 -9.11 -9.08 -33.65
CA GLY A 25 -8.02 -8.16 -33.48
C GLY A 25 -7.26 -8.63 -32.24
N GLN A 26 -5.97 -8.91 -32.41
CA GLN A 26 -5.10 -8.95 -31.26
C GLN A 26 -5.29 -7.61 -30.58
N ASP A 27 -5.85 -7.62 -29.36
CA ASP A 27 -5.91 -6.43 -28.54
C ASP A 27 -4.50 -5.82 -28.55
N PRO A 28 -4.36 -4.53 -28.85
CA PRO A 28 -3.06 -3.90 -28.82
C PRO A 28 -2.45 -4.14 -27.44
N LYS A 29 -1.24 -4.71 -27.42
CA LYS A 29 -0.43 -4.84 -26.21
C LYS A 29 -0.41 -3.47 -25.52
N PRO A 30 -0.77 -3.35 -24.23
CA PRO A 30 -0.81 -2.06 -23.58
C PRO A 30 0.61 -1.46 -23.60
N GLU A 31 0.77 -0.37 -24.35
CA GLU A 31 1.98 0.42 -24.38
C GLU A 31 2.19 1.05 -22.98
N GLY A 32 3.39 0.88 -22.43
CA GLY A 32 3.92 1.70 -21.35
C GLY A 32 3.09 1.72 -20.07
N GLN A 33 3.04 0.61 -19.32
CA GLN A 33 2.59 0.67 -17.93
C GLN A 33 3.59 1.53 -17.14
N LYS A 34 3.27 2.84 -16.97
CA LYS A 34 4.04 3.73 -16.09
C LYS A 34 4.20 3.02 -14.75
N VAL A 35 5.45 2.83 -14.32
CA VAL A 35 5.76 2.26 -13.01
C VAL A 35 5.01 3.08 -11.97
N ARG A 36 4.17 2.43 -11.16
CA ARG A 36 3.44 3.12 -10.09
C ARG A 36 4.45 3.78 -9.16
N PHE A 37 4.19 5.02 -8.75
CA PHE A 37 5.15 5.78 -7.97
C PHE A 37 5.48 5.10 -6.64
N ASP A 38 4.50 4.43 -6.01
CA ASP A 38 4.76 3.63 -4.82
C ASP A 38 5.82 2.55 -5.00
N HIS A 39 5.97 1.95 -6.19
CA HIS A 39 7.03 0.96 -6.43
C HIS A 39 8.44 1.57 -6.46
N ILE A 40 8.55 2.88 -6.68
CA ILE A 40 9.81 3.61 -6.72
C ILE A 40 10.29 3.89 -5.30
N VAL A 41 9.39 4.38 -4.43
CA VAL A 41 9.77 4.93 -3.13
C VAL A 41 9.51 3.99 -1.94
N ARG A 42 8.54 3.07 -2.04
CA ARG A 42 8.03 2.32 -0.89
C ARG A 42 9.10 1.51 -0.17
N ASN A 43 9.93 0.77 -0.91
CA ASN A 43 10.93 -0.12 -0.30
C ASN A 43 11.98 0.68 0.46
N ASP A 44 12.49 1.74 -0.15
CA ASP A 44 13.45 2.63 0.46
C ASP A 44 12.85 3.38 1.66
N PHE A 45 11.57 3.76 1.61
CA PHE A 45 10.84 4.29 2.77
C PHE A 45 10.79 3.31 3.94
N PHE A 46 10.38 2.06 3.72
CA PHE A 46 10.28 1.07 4.80
C PHE A 46 11.65 0.69 5.37
N ALA A 47 12.67 0.55 4.52
CA ALA A 47 14.04 0.36 4.96
C ALA A 47 14.51 1.55 5.81
N GLY A 48 14.19 2.77 5.38
CA GLY A 48 14.49 4.00 6.08
C GLY A 48 13.87 4.12 7.46
N LEU A 49 12.58 3.82 7.56
CA LEU A 49 11.85 3.77 8.83
C LEU A 49 12.36 2.66 9.77
N SER A 50 13.06 1.67 9.21
CA SER A 50 13.73 0.60 9.96
C SER A 50 15.19 0.92 10.31
N GLY A 51 15.70 2.10 9.91
CA GLY A 51 17.03 2.60 10.28
C GLY A 51 17.99 2.86 9.11
N ASP A 52 17.66 2.47 7.88
CA ASP A 52 18.50 2.73 6.70
C ASP A 52 18.37 4.18 6.22
N ARG A 53 19.19 5.07 6.78
CA ARG A 53 19.17 6.51 6.48
C ARG A 53 19.43 6.80 4.99
N GLU A 54 20.23 6.00 4.30
CA GLU A 54 20.54 6.23 2.89
C GLU A 54 19.35 5.89 2.01
N ALA A 55 18.68 4.77 2.28
CA ALA A 55 17.43 4.40 1.63
C ALA A 55 16.36 5.48 1.85
N PHE A 56 16.18 5.94 3.09
CA PHE A 56 15.24 7.01 3.38
C PHE A 56 15.53 8.26 2.55
N ALA A 57 16.80 8.69 2.49
CA ALA A 57 17.21 9.86 1.75
C ALA A 57 17.00 9.71 0.23
N ARG A 58 17.18 8.51 -0.34
CA ARG A 58 16.85 8.23 -1.75
C ARG A 58 15.35 8.37 -2.01
N ALA A 59 14.51 7.80 -1.16
CA ALA A 59 13.05 7.89 -1.31
C ALA A 59 12.55 9.34 -1.18
N MET A 60 13.08 10.10 -0.23
CA MET A 60 12.75 11.53 -0.07
C MET A 60 13.11 12.33 -1.32
N ARG A 61 14.34 12.18 -1.85
CA ARG A 61 14.75 12.86 -3.08
C ARG A 61 13.87 12.51 -4.27
N ALA A 62 13.51 11.24 -4.46
CA ALA A 62 12.62 10.84 -5.54
C ALA A 62 11.23 11.50 -5.43
N ALA A 63 10.71 11.67 -4.22
CA ALA A 63 9.45 12.37 -3.99
C ALA A 63 9.59 13.88 -4.24
N GLU A 64 10.66 14.51 -3.76
CA GLU A 64 10.95 15.94 -3.99
C GLU A 64 11.12 16.27 -5.48
N GLU A 65 11.88 15.46 -6.22
CA GLU A 65 12.07 15.59 -7.66
C GLU A 65 10.74 15.47 -8.40
N THR A 66 9.90 14.51 -8.03
CA THR A 66 8.57 14.32 -8.62
C THR A 66 7.63 15.49 -8.31
N ILE A 67 7.66 16.02 -7.09
CA ILE A 67 6.87 17.20 -6.69
C ILE A 67 7.35 18.44 -7.45
N LYS A 68 8.66 18.60 -7.65
CA LYS A 68 9.23 19.71 -8.42
C LYS A 68 8.76 19.69 -9.87
N GLU A 69 8.70 18.51 -10.49
CA GLU A 69 8.21 18.35 -11.87
C GLU A 69 6.68 18.45 -11.95
N ASN A 70 5.96 17.93 -10.96
CA ASN A 70 4.51 17.99 -10.86
C ASN A 70 4.07 18.26 -9.40
N PRO A 71 3.83 19.54 -9.04
CA PRO A 71 3.43 19.91 -7.68
C PRO A 71 2.10 19.32 -7.20
N LYS A 72 1.30 18.75 -8.11
CA LYS A 72 0.03 18.07 -7.80
C LYS A 72 0.13 16.55 -7.94
N HIS A 73 1.34 15.99 -7.91
CA HIS A 73 1.52 14.54 -7.93
C HIS A 73 1.15 13.93 -6.57
N ALA A 74 -0.12 13.53 -6.43
CA ALA A 74 -0.70 13.08 -5.15
C ALA A 74 0.11 11.97 -4.44
N GLU A 75 0.62 10.97 -5.16
CA GLU A 75 1.43 9.90 -4.54
C GLU A 75 2.77 10.44 -4.02
N ALA A 76 3.38 11.40 -4.70
CA ALA A 76 4.66 11.97 -4.25
C ALA A 76 4.45 12.84 -3.00
N LEU A 77 3.38 13.65 -3.00
CA LEU A 77 2.97 14.45 -1.85
C LEU A 77 2.73 13.60 -0.60
N VAL A 78 2.03 12.46 -0.71
CA VAL A 78 1.76 11.64 0.47
C VAL A 78 3.04 10.98 1.00
N TRP A 79 3.92 10.50 0.12
CA TRP A 79 5.15 9.84 0.54
C TRP A 79 6.13 10.86 1.14
N HIS A 80 6.33 12.01 0.49
CA HIS A 80 7.14 13.10 1.02
C HIS A 80 6.59 13.59 2.36
N GLY A 81 5.28 13.84 2.44
CA GLY A 81 4.63 14.29 3.66
C GLY A 81 4.76 13.28 4.82
N ALA A 82 4.63 11.97 4.55
CA ALA A 82 4.87 10.92 5.54
C ALA A 82 6.35 10.90 6.00
N GLY A 83 7.29 11.17 5.09
CA GLY A 83 8.70 11.26 5.40
C GLY A 83 9.07 12.46 6.27
N LEU A 84 8.55 13.65 5.94
CA LEU A 84 8.65 14.84 6.79
C LEU A 84 8.07 14.57 8.17
N PHE A 85 6.93 13.88 8.23
CA PHE A 85 6.32 13.48 9.49
C PHE A 85 7.25 12.58 10.32
N SER A 86 7.95 11.64 9.69
CA SER A 86 8.96 10.82 10.39
C SER A 86 10.18 11.62 10.84
N GLN A 87 10.68 12.55 10.01
CA GLN A 87 11.82 13.40 10.36
C GLN A 87 11.49 14.40 11.47
N SER A 88 10.23 14.87 11.53
CA SER A 88 9.77 15.74 12.61
C SER A 88 9.99 15.11 13.99
N GLY A 89 9.73 13.80 14.13
CA GLY A 89 9.97 13.06 15.36
C GLY A 89 11.45 13.03 15.76
N GLN A 90 12.35 12.92 14.78
CA GLN A 90 13.80 12.97 15.03
C GLN A 90 14.25 14.36 15.49
N ALA A 91 13.71 15.42 14.88
CA ALA A 91 14.00 16.80 15.27
C ALA A 91 13.50 17.10 16.70
N PHE A 92 12.29 16.65 17.05
CA PHE A 92 11.79 16.76 18.42
C PHE A 92 12.67 16.00 19.42
N GLN A 93 13.14 14.80 19.07
CA GLN A 93 14.04 14.01 19.92
C GLN A 93 15.40 14.69 20.14
N SER A 94 15.90 15.42 19.16
CA SER A 94 17.16 16.18 19.28
C SER A 94 16.98 17.57 19.91
N GLY A 95 15.76 17.95 20.32
CA GLY A 95 15.45 19.26 20.90
C GLY A 95 15.31 20.41 19.89
N ASP A 96 15.31 20.12 18.59
CA ASP A 96 15.06 21.11 17.54
C ASP A 96 13.56 21.23 17.28
N PHE A 97 12.87 21.83 18.27
CA PHE A 97 11.41 21.93 18.26
C PHE A 97 10.86 22.75 17.11
N GLN A 98 11.58 23.80 16.69
CA GLN A 98 11.15 24.65 15.59
C GLN A 98 11.13 23.84 14.29
N ARG A 99 12.26 23.20 13.94
CA ARG A 99 12.34 22.37 12.74
C ARG A 99 11.38 21.19 12.78
N GLY A 100 11.22 20.59 13.96
CA GLY A 100 10.24 19.53 14.18
C GLY A 100 8.82 19.98 13.87
N GLN A 101 8.41 21.16 14.34
CA GLN A 101 7.08 21.69 14.09
C GLN A 101 6.86 22.07 12.62
N GLU A 102 7.87 22.68 11.96
CA GLU A 102 7.82 23.00 10.53
C GLU A 102 7.62 21.73 9.67
N MET A 103 8.41 20.69 9.91
CA MET A 103 8.28 19.40 9.22
C MET A 103 6.95 18.71 9.51
N TRP A 104 6.48 18.80 10.76
CA TRP A 104 5.19 18.24 11.17
C TRP A 104 4.03 18.87 10.40
N GLU A 105 3.99 20.20 10.35
CA GLU A 105 2.93 20.95 9.68
C GLU A 105 2.96 20.74 8.17
N GLN A 106 4.14 20.83 7.56
CA GLN A 106 4.30 20.59 6.13
C GLN A 106 3.90 19.14 5.77
N GLY A 107 4.35 18.16 6.55
CA GLY A 107 4.04 16.76 6.32
C GLY A 107 2.53 16.47 6.37
N LEU A 108 1.81 17.05 7.33
CA LEU A 108 0.36 16.95 7.39
C LEU A 108 -0.32 17.62 6.19
N ALA A 109 0.12 18.84 5.83
CA ALA A 109 -0.47 19.60 4.74
C ALA A 109 -0.33 18.86 3.39
N GLU A 110 0.85 18.31 3.10
CA GLU A 110 1.09 17.56 1.86
C GLU A 110 0.28 16.27 1.80
N MET A 111 0.22 15.51 2.89
CA MET A 111 -0.61 14.30 2.94
C MET A 111 -2.11 14.62 2.81
N ASP A 112 -2.57 15.76 3.34
CA ASP A 112 -3.95 16.21 3.15
C ASP A 112 -4.25 16.63 1.73
N GLU A 113 -3.34 17.36 1.10
CA GLU A 113 -3.48 17.72 -0.31
C GLU A 113 -3.47 16.48 -1.21
N ALA A 114 -2.63 15.49 -0.92
CA ALA A 114 -2.63 14.22 -1.65
C ALA A 114 -4.00 13.52 -1.62
N VAL A 115 -4.64 13.45 -0.46
CA VAL A 115 -5.98 12.85 -0.34
C VAL A 115 -7.06 13.73 -0.97
N LYS A 116 -6.96 15.06 -0.92
CA LYS A 116 -7.87 15.94 -1.67
C LYS A 116 -7.77 15.73 -3.18
N LEU A 117 -6.55 15.59 -3.70
CA LEU A 117 -6.28 15.37 -5.13
C LEU A 117 -6.77 14.00 -5.60
N ARG A 118 -6.62 12.96 -4.78
CA ARG A 118 -7.08 11.60 -5.09
C ARG A 118 -7.71 10.96 -3.84
N PRO A 119 -9.01 11.18 -3.60
CA PRO A 119 -9.67 10.71 -2.39
C PRO A 119 -9.99 9.22 -2.41
N ASP A 120 -10.15 8.60 -3.58
CA ASP A 120 -10.64 7.22 -3.70
C ASP A 120 -9.54 6.26 -4.15
N THR A 121 -8.34 6.40 -3.59
CA THR A 121 -7.23 5.52 -3.93
C THR A 121 -6.40 5.09 -2.71
N ALA A 122 -6.07 3.80 -2.69
CA ALA A 122 -5.16 3.24 -1.69
C ALA A 122 -3.76 3.87 -1.77
N ALA A 123 -3.37 4.40 -2.92
CA ALA A 123 -2.05 5.00 -3.12
C ALA A 123 -1.84 6.31 -2.33
N THR A 124 -2.91 6.97 -1.88
CA THR A 124 -2.86 8.17 -1.02
C THR A 124 -3.31 7.86 0.40
N ARG A 125 -4.43 7.17 0.56
CA ARG A 125 -5.00 6.95 1.91
C ARG A 125 -4.23 5.97 2.76
N ILE A 126 -3.74 4.86 2.19
CA ILE A 126 -3.01 3.86 2.98
C ILE A 126 -1.69 4.45 3.51
N PRO A 127 -0.82 5.10 2.70
CA PRO A 127 0.39 5.75 3.23
C PRO A 127 0.10 6.81 4.29
N ARG A 128 -0.92 7.67 4.08
CA ARG A 128 -1.30 8.70 5.07
C ARG A 128 -1.77 8.07 6.39
N GLY A 129 -2.71 7.12 6.31
CA GLY A 129 -3.23 6.42 7.48
C GLY A 129 -2.13 5.70 8.25
N SER A 130 -1.23 4.98 7.56
CA SER A 130 -0.09 4.30 8.17
C SER A 130 0.88 5.25 8.86
N ALA A 131 1.21 6.39 8.23
CA ALA A 131 2.07 7.41 8.84
C ALA A 131 1.46 7.97 10.14
N MET A 132 0.15 8.24 10.14
CA MET A 132 -0.58 8.73 11.32
C MET A 132 -0.71 7.66 12.42
N LEU A 133 -0.93 6.39 12.07
CA LEU A 133 -0.89 5.28 13.04
C LEU A 133 0.47 5.15 13.70
N MET A 134 1.57 5.28 12.94
CA MET A 134 2.91 5.26 13.53
C MET A 134 3.14 6.46 14.45
N ALA A 135 2.93 7.68 13.95
CA ALA A 135 3.22 8.90 14.70
C ALA A 135 2.41 9.01 16.00
N SER A 136 1.16 8.54 15.99
CA SER A 136 0.29 8.53 17.17
C SER A 136 0.81 7.67 18.34
N ARG A 137 1.90 6.91 18.17
CA ARG A 137 2.59 6.19 19.25
C ARG A 137 3.55 7.07 20.05
N PHE A 138 3.94 8.22 19.49
CA PHE A 138 5.06 9.03 19.99
C PHE A 138 4.65 10.46 20.38
N VAL A 139 3.36 10.76 20.41
CA VAL A 139 2.85 12.10 20.72
C VAL A 139 1.99 12.11 21.98
N PRO A 140 1.83 13.29 22.63
CA PRO A 140 0.88 13.47 23.73
C PRO A 140 -0.55 13.07 23.36
N GLN A 141 -1.34 12.74 24.38
CA GLN A 141 -2.69 12.16 24.22
C GLN A 141 -3.62 13.06 23.38
N GLU A 142 -3.49 14.38 23.50
CA GLU A 142 -4.29 15.36 22.76
C GLU A 142 -4.06 15.26 21.25
N ARG A 143 -2.79 15.12 20.83
CA ARG A 143 -2.44 14.96 19.41
C ARG A 143 -2.71 13.54 18.92
N LYS A 144 -2.55 12.55 19.80
CA LYS A 144 -2.79 11.14 19.48
C LYS A 144 -4.22 10.90 18.99
N ALA A 145 -5.23 11.47 19.66
CA ALA A 145 -6.63 11.27 19.30
C ALA A 145 -6.91 11.74 17.86
N ALA A 146 -6.48 12.95 17.50
CA ALA A 146 -6.69 13.51 16.17
C ALA A 146 -5.99 12.70 15.06
N LEU A 147 -4.80 12.14 15.33
CA LEU A 147 -4.11 11.28 14.38
C LEU A 147 -4.80 9.92 14.20
N LEU A 148 -5.27 9.32 15.30
CA LEU A 148 -6.00 8.05 15.24
C LEU A 148 -7.32 8.20 14.50
N GLU A 149 -8.06 9.28 14.73
CA GLU A 149 -9.31 9.58 14.02
C GLU A 149 -9.08 9.64 12.51
N ARG A 150 -8.08 10.41 12.07
CA ARG A 150 -7.75 10.54 10.64
C ARG A 150 -7.27 9.22 10.03
N ALA A 151 -6.43 8.48 10.75
CA ALA A 151 -5.96 7.18 10.30
C ALA A 151 -7.12 6.18 10.12
N VAL A 152 -8.00 6.07 11.12
CA VAL A 152 -9.21 5.24 11.05
C VAL A 152 -10.06 5.66 9.87
N ALA A 153 -10.28 6.96 9.65
CA ALA A 153 -11.06 7.45 8.52
C ALA A 153 -10.46 7.01 7.15
N ASP A 154 -9.14 7.00 7.01
CA ASP A 154 -8.49 6.53 5.78
C ASP A 154 -8.65 5.03 5.54
N PHE A 155 -8.37 4.23 6.55
CA PHE A 155 -8.52 2.78 6.45
C PHE A 155 -9.99 2.37 6.29
N SER A 156 -10.92 3.02 7.00
CA SER A 156 -12.36 2.79 6.85
C SER A 156 -12.84 3.13 5.45
N HIS A 157 -12.42 4.27 4.88
CA HIS A 157 -12.78 4.63 3.51
C HIS A 157 -12.29 3.58 2.50
N MET A 158 -11.05 3.11 2.66
CA MET A 158 -10.51 2.04 1.79
C MET A 158 -11.22 0.71 1.98
N TYR A 159 -11.57 0.36 3.22
CA TYR A 159 -12.35 -0.82 3.50
C TYR A 159 -13.72 -0.75 2.85
N ASP A 160 -14.43 0.37 2.96
CA ASP A 160 -15.77 0.53 2.38
C ASP A 160 -15.77 0.45 0.85
N LEU A 161 -14.74 0.96 0.17
CA LEU A 161 -14.59 0.80 -1.28
C LEU A 161 -14.28 -0.63 -1.72
N GLN A 162 -13.70 -1.46 -0.84
CA GLN A 162 -13.15 -2.77 -1.21
C GLN A 162 -13.86 -3.96 -0.58
N LYS A 163 -14.73 -3.75 0.43
CA LYS A 163 -15.32 -4.80 1.29
C LYS A 163 -16.03 -5.92 0.52
N ASP A 164 -16.68 -5.59 -0.59
CA ASP A 164 -17.41 -6.55 -1.43
C ASP A 164 -16.50 -7.36 -2.38
N SER A 165 -15.19 -7.08 -2.36
CA SER A 165 -14.18 -7.71 -3.22
C SER A 165 -12.84 -7.95 -2.51
N LEU A 166 -12.84 -8.07 -1.18
CA LEU A 166 -11.62 -8.29 -0.39
C LEU A 166 -10.90 -9.58 -0.77
N ASP A 167 -11.63 -10.59 -1.22
CA ASP A 167 -11.11 -11.86 -1.73
C ASP A 167 -10.31 -11.71 -3.03
N LYS A 168 -10.56 -10.65 -3.80
CA LYS A 168 -9.81 -10.32 -5.02
C LYS A 168 -8.52 -9.55 -4.73
N LEU A 169 -8.35 -9.03 -3.52
CA LEU A 169 -7.10 -8.43 -3.09
C LEU A 169 -6.10 -9.55 -2.77
N GLY A 170 -4.84 -9.37 -3.18
CA GLY A 170 -3.77 -10.25 -2.73
C GLY A 170 -3.61 -10.23 -1.21
N THR A 171 -2.97 -11.26 -0.65
CA THR A 171 -2.76 -11.42 0.80
C THR A 171 -2.19 -10.18 1.47
N HIS A 172 -1.18 -9.55 0.86
CA HIS A 172 -0.52 -8.38 1.42
C HIS A 172 -1.45 -7.15 1.54
N PRO A 173 -2.02 -6.58 0.46
CA PRO A 173 -2.88 -5.39 0.56
C PRO A 173 -4.13 -5.63 1.42
N ARG A 174 -4.70 -6.84 1.38
CA ARG A 174 -5.84 -7.22 2.25
C ARG A 174 -5.44 -7.22 3.73
N GLY A 175 -4.32 -7.85 4.05
CA GLY A 175 -3.81 -7.94 5.41
C GLY A 175 -3.47 -6.57 5.99
N GLU A 176 -2.79 -5.72 5.22
CA GLU A 176 -2.46 -4.35 5.61
C GLU A 176 -3.70 -3.50 5.90
N LEU A 177 -4.71 -3.57 5.02
CA LEU A 177 -5.96 -2.84 5.21
C LEU A 177 -6.68 -3.26 6.49
N LEU A 178 -6.88 -4.56 6.69
CA LEU A 178 -7.64 -5.07 7.83
C LEU A 178 -6.89 -4.90 9.16
N MET A 179 -5.58 -5.17 9.17
CA MET A 179 -4.76 -5.01 10.38
C MET A 179 -4.56 -3.55 10.76
N GLY A 180 -4.35 -2.66 9.78
CA GLY A 180 -4.25 -1.22 10.02
C GLY A 180 -5.55 -0.65 10.60
N LEU A 181 -6.69 -1.05 10.05
CA LEU A 181 -7.99 -0.65 10.59
C LEU A 181 -8.23 -1.21 12.01
N ALA A 182 -7.84 -2.45 12.27
CA ALA A 182 -7.93 -3.05 13.59
C ALA A 182 -7.05 -2.33 14.63
N ASP A 183 -5.84 -1.88 14.27
CA ASP A 183 -4.98 -1.06 15.15
C ASP A 183 -5.56 0.31 15.43
N GLY A 184 -6.11 0.95 14.40
CA GLY A 184 -6.83 2.21 14.56
C GLY A 184 -8.00 2.09 15.54
N TYR A 185 -8.86 1.10 15.37
CA TYR A 185 -9.99 0.86 16.28
C TYR A 185 -9.54 0.47 17.69
N ASP A 186 -8.55 -0.41 17.82
CA ASP A 186 -8.06 -0.83 19.14
C ASP A 186 -7.54 0.37 19.94
N ARG A 187 -6.77 1.24 19.31
CA ARG A 187 -6.11 2.38 19.97
C ARG A 187 -7.01 3.60 20.16
N SER A 188 -8.13 3.68 19.44
CA SER A 188 -9.18 4.67 19.65
C SER A 188 -10.26 4.22 20.65
N GLY A 189 -10.15 3.00 21.20
CA GLY A 189 -11.08 2.48 22.20
C GLY A 189 -12.25 1.67 21.62
N GLU A 190 -12.33 1.55 20.31
CA GLU A 190 -13.35 0.80 19.56
C GLU A 190 -13.04 -0.71 19.54
N LYS A 191 -12.87 -1.31 20.73
CA LYS A 191 -12.33 -2.67 20.91
C LYS A 191 -13.12 -3.74 20.17
N GLU A 192 -14.45 -3.65 20.16
CA GLU A 192 -15.29 -4.66 19.50
C GLU A 192 -15.17 -4.61 17.97
N LYS A 193 -15.02 -3.41 17.38
CA LYS A 193 -14.75 -3.26 15.95
C LYS A 193 -13.38 -3.85 15.59
N SER A 194 -12.37 -3.62 16.43
CA SER A 194 -11.05 -4.21 16.26
C SER A 194 -11.11 -5.74 16.28
N LYS A 195 -11.72 -6.33 17.31
CA LYS A 195 -11.88 -7.80 17.44
C LYS A 195 -12.61 -8.41 16.25
N ALA A 196 -13.67 -7.77 15.75
CA ALA A 196 -14.41 -8.26 14.59
C ALA A 196 -13.52 -8.33 13.33
N LEU A 197 -12.68 -7.31 13.10
CA LEU A 197 -11.71 -7.32 12.00
C LEU A 197 -10.63 -8.37 12.18
N LEU A 198 -10.09 -8.53 13.40
CA LEU A 198 -9.09 -9.56 13.68
C LEU A 198 -9.65 -10.97 13.47
N ALA A 199 -10.88 -11.24 13.93
CA ALA A 199 -11.55 -12.50 13.69
C ALA A 199 -11.76 -12.77 12.18
N LYS A 200 -12.09 -11.73 11.42
CA LYS A 200 -12.14 -11.80 9.95
C LYS A 200 -10.80 -12.16 9.33
N VAL A 201 -9.70 -11.54 9.77
CA VAL A 201 -8.33 -11.85 9.31
C VAL A 201 -7.96 -13.29 9.64
N VAL A 202 -8.27 -13.79 10.83
CA VAL A 202 -8.03 -15.21 11.20
C VAL A 202 -8.81 -16.15 10.29
N SER A 203 -10.11 -15.90 10.12
CA SER A 203 -11.00 -16.77 9.34
C SER A 203 -10.61 -16.81 7.86
N GLU A 204 -10.15 -15.70 7.30
CA GLU A 204 -9.96 -15.56 5.85
C GLU A 204 -8.49 -15.68 5.43
N MET A 205 -7.55 -15.53 6.36
CA MET A 205 -6.11 -15.45 6.09
C MET A 205 -5.26 -16.21 7.12
N GLY A 206 -5.82 -17.19 7.82
CA GLY A 206 -5.21 -17.86 8.98
C GLY A 206 -3.78 -18.36 8.78
N GLU A 207 -3.45 -18.94 7.63
CA GLU A 207 -2.10 -19.46 7.34
C GLU A 207 -1.05 -18.36 7.08
N SER A 208 -1.51 -17.16 6.73
CA SER A 208 -0.62 -16.01 6.45
C SER A 208 -0.01 -15.43 7.73
N VAL A 209 1.05 -14.62 7.56
CA VAL A 209 1.62 -13.84 8.66
C VAL A 209 0.57 -12.92 9.33
N TYR A 210 -0.40 -12.42 8.57
CA TYR A 210 -1.49 -11.60 9.10
C TYR A 210 -2.45 -12.41 9.95
N GLY A 211 -2.85 -13.61 9.48
CA GLY A 211 -3.68 -14.54 10.24
C GLY A 211 -3.05 -14.92 11.58
N LYS A 212 -1.76 -15.30 11.55
CA LYS A 212 -0.99 -15.62 12.77
C LYS A 212 -0.90 -14.43 13.75
N ARG A 213 -0.65 -13.22 13.25
CA ARG A 213 -0.61 -12.00 14.08
C ARG A 213 -1.97 -11.65 14.67
N ALA A 214 -3.04 -11.76 13.87
CA ALA A 214 -4.40 -11.48 14.32
C ALA A 214 -4.86 -12.50 15.38
N GLN A 215 -4.57 -13.78 15.17
CA GLN A 215 -4.86 -14.85 16.13
C GLN A 215 -4.16 -14.57 17.46
N LYS A 216 -2.85 -14.31 17.42
CA LYS A 216 -2.08 -13.97 18.62
C LYS A 216 -2.68 -12.78 19.34
N TRP A 217 -3.04 -11.73 18.61
CA TRP A 217 -3.63 -10.53 19.20
C TRP A 217 -4.98 -10.82 19.87
N LEU A 218 -5.85 -11.63 19.27
CA LEU A 218 -7.10 -12.06 19.90
C LEU A 218 -6.86 -12.87 21.20
N GLU A 219 -5.85 -13.72 21.21
CA GLU A 219 -5.50 -14.56 22.38
C GLU A 219 -4.93 -13.76 23.55
N THR A 220 -4.06 -12.78 23.27
CA THR A 220 -3.34 -12.02 24.30
C THR A 220 -4.00 -10.70 24.65
N GLY A 221 -4.93 -10.21 23.82
CA GLY A 221 -5.54 -8.88 23.92
C GLY A 221 -4.62 -7.73 23.47
N ASP A 222 -3.36 -8.01 23.11
CA ASP A 222 -2.38 -7.02 22.66
C ASP A 222 -1.32 -7.66 21.73
N LEU A 223 -0.71 -6.84 20.88
CA LEU A 223 0.38 -7.23 19.99
C LEU A 223 1.48 -6.16 20.05
N PRO A 224 2.77 -6.52 20.13
CA PRO A 224 3.86 -5.54 20.13
C PRO A 224 3.78 -4.57 18.95
N ALA A 225 4.15 -3.29 19.15
CA ALA A 225 4.01 -2.25 18.13
C ALA A 225 4.63 -2.63 16.77
N VAL A 226 5.82 -3.24 16.78
CA VAL A 226 6.50 -3.72 15.55
C VAL A 226 5.69 -4.77 14.78
N GLN A 227 4.87 -5.55 15.47
CA GLN A 227 4.00 -6.56 14.87
C GLN A 227 2.64 -5.98 14.44
N ARG A 228 2.28 -4.78 14.92
CA ARG A 228 1.10 -4.02 14.48
C ARG A 228 1.38 -3.09 13.29
N ASN A 229 2.65 -2.80 13.01
CA ASN A 229 3.06 -2.01 11.85
C ASN A 229 2.85 -2.79 10.55
N CYS A 230 2.76 -2.02 9.45
CA CYS A 230 2.77 -2.57 8.10
C CYS A 230 3.99 -3.45 7.89
N ILE A 231 3.77 -4.59 7.24
CA ILE A 231 4.82 -5.51 6.84
C ILE A 231 5.42 -4.97 5.54
N GLY A 232 6.73 -4.75 5.50
CA GLY A 232 7.38 -4.39 4.23
C GLY A 232 7.08 -5.45 3.17
N CYS A 233 6.85 -5.05 1.91
CA CYS A 233 6.37 -5.93 0.84
C CYS A 233 7.30 -7.11 0.48
N HIS A 234 8.50 -7.20 1.07
CA HIS A 234 9.54 -8.17 0.72
C HIS A 234 10.27 -8.82 1.90
N THR A 235 9.70 -8.86 3.11
CA THR A 235 10.19 -9.87 4.06
C THR A 235 9.74 -11.22 3.51
N ALA A 236 10.69 -11.97 2.95
CA ALA A 236 10.45 -13.33 2.48
C ALA A 236 9.66 -14.09 3.55
N GLY A 237 8.49 -14.57 3.17
CA GLY A 237 7.70 -15.45 4.02
C GLY A 237 8.53 -16.70 4.28
N HIS A 238 9.10 -16.77 5.47
CA HIS A 238 9.60 -17.99 6.09
C HIS A 238 8.93 -18.09 7.46
#